data_AF-A0A550BX06-F1
#
_entry.id   AF-A0A550BX06-F1
#
_cell.length_a   1.000
_cell.length_b   1.000
_cell.length_c   1.000
_cell.angle_alpha   90.00
_cell.angle_beta   90.00
_cell.angle_gamma   90.00
#
_symmetry.space_group_name_H-M   'P 1'
#
loop_
_entity.id
_entity.type
_entity.pdbx_description
1 polymer ?
#
loop_
_entity_poly.entity_id
_entity_poly.type
_entity_poly.pdbx_seq_one_letter_code
_entity_poly.pdbx_strand_id
1 'polypeptide(L)'
;RDPCWGLRLSRSSASAQSAGAVICRSFRLRSALADRGYIPWIPFDHTERSPRGRRGISSRALRRQFAYNLPSLPLSDPRSYRIYAGILKMSHRYRALYWRRKALYCLSPMYPTTLSRYDELNHPAHYNAYNARAARLASRVVVDAALAVGAKWLVPAARLVLISASASNVSGGSKLRPHVDEVKMWDEYKLWWIDLVWRMYWPVPAMARCASSDVCRVALLDHREEAFDRRTYELRAILTKVPPVHRVLCDTCAPSYLRRHQLLRRHFWDSLMDIFAGGSWESCQREMRKDLEENQDYDLILI
;
A
#
# COMPACT_ATOMS: atom_id res chain seq x y z
N ARG A 1 31.72 10.66 23.41
CA ARG A 1 32.21 11.56 22.33
C ARG A 1 31.30 11.29 21.15
N ASP A 2 30.17 11.96 21.15
CA ASP A 2 29.01 11.61 20.33
C ASP A 2 28.76 12.73 19.33
N PRO A 3 28.67 12.47 18.02
CA PRO A 3 28.38 13.50 17.04
C PRO A 3 26.87 13.68 16.89
N CYS A 4 26.31 14.68 17.57
CA CYS A 4 24.96 15.17 17.30
C CYS A 4 24.91 15.84 15.92
N TRP A 5 24.30 15.18 14.92
CA TRP A 5 24.06 15.78 13.60
C TRP A 5 22.77 16.60 13.58
N GLY A 6 22.88 17.87 13.99
CA GLY A 6 21.80 18.85 13.86
C GLY A 6 21.75 19.48 12.46
N LEU A 7 20.83 19.03 11.61
CA LEU A 7 20.58 19.64 10.30
C LEU A 7 19.84 20.98 10.47
N ARG A 8 20.60 22.08 10.33
CA ARG A 8 20.07 23.45 10.38
C ARG A 8 19.63 23.90 8.99
N LEU A 9 18.33 23.84 8.70
CA LEU A 9 17.75 24.36 7.46
C LEU A 9 17.73 25.90 7.47
N SER A 10 18.62 26.52 6.68
CA SER A 10 18.59 27.96 6.41
C SER A 10 17.45 28.29 5.43
N ARG A 11 16.56 29.20 5.84
CA ARG A 11 15.60 29.84 4.93
C ARG A 11 16.32 30.96 4.17
N SER A 12 16.17 30.97 2.85
CA SER A 12 16.57 32.09 1.97
C SER A 12 15.33 32.62 1.26
N SER A 13 15.15 33.94 1.25
CA SER A 13 13.94 34.61 0.72
C SER A 13 14.27 35.87 -0.08
N ALA A 14 13.96 35.84 -1.39
CA ALA A 14 13.74 36.97 -2.31
C ALA A 14 13.17 36.35 -3.61
N SER A 15 12.05 36.74 -4.25
CA SER A 15 11.65 38.03 -4.86
C SER A 15 12.71 38.60 -5.83
N ALA A 16 12.45 38.90 -7.11
CA ALA A 16 11.21 38.92 -7.92
C ALA A 16 11.52 38.32 -9.33
N GLN A 17 10.86 38.58 -10.48
CA GLN A 17 9.81 39.54 -10.88
C GLN A 17 8.94 38.96 -12.04
N SER A 18 8.42 39.78 -12.97
CA SER A 18 7.35 39.42 -13.92
C SER A 18 7.56 39.85 -15.38
N ALA A 19 7.24 38.97 -16.36
CA ALA A 19 6.68 39.24 -17.70
C ALA A 19 6.50 37.88 -18.44
N GLY A 20 5.56 37.63 -19.36
CA GLY A 20 4.39 38.37 -19.88
C GLY A 20 3.72 37.57 -21.02
N ALA A 21 2.48 37.92 -21.40
CA ALA A 21 1.62 37.29 -22.45
C ALA A 21 1.20 35.80 -22.24
N VAL A 22 -0.06 35.32 -22.34
CA VAL A 22 -1.32 35.63 -23.08
C VAL A 22 -1.57 34.69 -24.28
N ILE A 23 -2.83 34.21 -24.41
CA ILE A 23 -3.34 33.13 -25.31
C ILE A 23 -2.97 31.72 -24.78
N CYS A 24 -3.90 30.78 -24.51
CA CYS A 24 -5.17 30.50 -25.18
C CYS A 24 -6.32 30.14 -24.20
N ARG A 25 -7.47 30.84 -24.30
CA ARG A 25 -8.72 30.49 -23.58
C ARG A 25 -9.61 29.60 -24.46
N SER A 26 -9.52 28.27 -24.32
CA SER A 26 -10.51 27.32 -24.86
C SER A 26 -10.41 25.95 -24.19
N PHE A 27 -10.93 25.75 -22.97
CA PHE A 27 -11.43 24.43 -22.47
C PHE A 27 -12.15 24.48 -21.09
N ARG A 28 -12.71 25.62 -20.66
CA ARG A 28 -13.56 25.67 -19.45
C ARG A 28 -15.02 25.33 -19.80
N LEU A 29 -15.39 24.05 -19.68
CA LEU A 29 -16.76 23.60 -19.34
C LEU A 29 -16.95 22.08 -19.10
N ARG A 30 -15.88 21.25 -19.07
CA ARG A 30 -16.00 19.80 -18.77
C ARG A 30 -15.28 19.30 -17.50
N SER A 31 -14.52 20.15 -16.77
CA SER A 31 -13.82 19.70 -15.54
C SER A 31 -14.65 19.77 -14.25
N ALA A 32 -15.73 20.57 -14.19
CA ALA A 32 -16.44 20.87 -12.93
C ALA A 32 -17.26 19.70 -12.32
N LEU A 33 -17.16 18.48 -12.88
CA LEU A 33 -17.84 17.27 -12.38
C LEU A 33 -16.87 16.15 -11.99
N ALA A 34 -15.55 16.30 -12.20
CA ALA A 34 -14.56 15.31 -11.77
C ALA A 34 -14.22 15.42 -10.26
N ASP A 35 -14.24 16.63 -9.70
CA ASP A 35 -13.78 16.92 -8.32
C ASP A 35 -14.73 16.44 -7.21
N ARG A 36 -15.82 15.72 -7.52
CA ARG A 36 -16.78 15.21 -6.52
C ARG A 36 -16.54 13.76 -6.08
N GLY A 37 -15.42 13.15 -6.45
CA GLY A 37 -15.07 11.78 -6.02
C GLY A 37 -16.09 10.72 -6.44
N TYR A 38 -16.88 11.01 -7.48
CA TYR A 38 -17.87 10.11 -8.03
C TYR A 38 -17.13 9.03 -8.82
N ILE A 39 -16.86 7.89 -8.17
CA ILE A 39 -16.59 6.65 -8.87
C ILE A 39 -17.78 6.45 -9.82
N PRO A 40 -17.57 6.37 -11.16
CA PRO A 40 -18.66 6.04 -12.05
C PRO A 40 -19.23 4.70 -11.60
N TRP A 41 -20.48 4.71 -11.15
CA TRP A 41 -21.21 3.48 -10.94
C TRP A 41 -21.23 2.77 -12.29
N ILE A 42 -20.46 1.69 -12.42
CA ILE A 42 -20.60 0.79 -13.57
C ILE A 42 -22.03 0.27 -13.44
N PRO A 43 -22.95 0.60 -14.36
CA PRO A 43 -24.27 0.00 -14.33
C PRO A 43 -24.05 -1.51 -14.46
N PHE A 44 -24.73 -2.31 -13.65
CA PHE A 44 -24.93 -3.70 -14.05
C PHE A 44 -25.70 -3.63 -15.36
N ASP A 45 -25.03 -4.01 -16.45
CA ASP A 45 -25.58 -3.91 -17.79
C ASP A 45 -26.67 -4.98 -17.94
N HIS A 46 -27.89 -4.62 -17.54
CA HIS A 46 -29.08 -5.46 -17.64
C HIS A 46 -29.62 -5.52 -19.09
N THR A 47 -28.80 -5.18 -20.08
CA THR A 47 -29.11 -5.23 -21.51
C THR A 47 -28.87 -6.59 -22.15
N GLU A 48 -28.85 -7.68 -21.36
CA GLU A 48 -29.21 -9.00 -21.88
C GLU A 48 -30.70 -9.01 -22.26
N ARG A 49 -30.98 -8.70 -23.54
CA ARG A 49 -32.27 -8.97 -24.17
C ARG A 49 -32.50 -10.48 -24.26
N SER A 50 -32.89 -11.09 -23.15
CA SER A 50 -33.23 -12.50 -23.10
C SER A 50 -34.45 -12.78 -24.00
N PRO A 51 -34.42 -13.79 -24.89
CA PRO A 51 -35.59 -14.24 -25.61
C PRO A 51 -36.71 -14.67 -24.65
N ARG A 52 -37.96 -14.49 -25.09
CA ARG A 52 -39.18 -14.70 -24.32
C ARG A 52 -39.20 -16.07 -23.60
N GLY A 53 -39.52 -16.10 -22.31
CA GLY A 53 -40.03 -17.31 -21.64
C GLY A 53 -39.41 -17.73 -20.30
N ARG A 54 -38.30 -17.15 -19.83
CA ARG A 54 -37.75 -17.53 -18.51
C ARG A 54 -38.48 -16.82 -17.36
N ARG A 55 -38.96 -17.60 -16.40
CA ARG A 55 -39.57 -17.11 -15.14
C ARG A 55 -38.53 -16.22 -14.43
N GLY A 56 -38.84 -14.93 -14.28
CA GLY A 56 -37.91 -13.98 -13.68
C GLY A 56 -37.58 -14.35 -12.24
N ILE A 57 -36.31 -14.62 -11.95
CA ILE A 57 -35.84 -14.80 -10.57
C ILE A 57 -36.10 -13.48 -9.83
N SER A 58 -36.89 -13.54 -8.76
CA SER A 58 -37.24 -12.35 -7.97
C SER A 58 -35.99 -11.59 -7.55
N SER A 59 -36.01 -10.25 -7.68
CA SER A 59 -34.90 -9.39 -7.25
C SER A 59 -34.54 -9.58 -5.76
N ARG A 60 -35.49 -10.05 -4.93
CA ARG A 60 -35.23 -10.47 -3.54
C ARG A 60 -34.37 -11.73 -3.45
N ALA A 61 -34.59 -12.73 -4.33
CA ALA A 61 -33.82 -13.96 -4.35
C ALA A 61 -32.36 -13.70 -4.79
N LEU A 62 -32.16 -12.91 -5.85
CA LEU A 62 -30.82 -12.50 -6.30
C LEU A 62 -30.06 -11.73 -5.21
N ARG A 63 -30.71 -10.81 -4.48
CA ARG A 63 -30.09 -10.09 -3.35
C ARG A 63 -29.70 -11.02 -2.20
N ARG A 64 -30.53 -12.00 -1.85
CA ARG A 64 -30.22 -13.01 -0.83
C ARG A 64 -29.04 -13.88 -1.27
N GLN A 65 -29.03 -14.36 -2.51
CA GLN A 65 -27.96 -15.19 -3.06
C GLN A 65 -26.62 -14.43 -3.13
N PHE A 66 -26.63 -13.15 -3.51
CA PHE A 66 -25.44 -12.30 -3.47
C PHE A 66 -24.91 -12.11 -2.04
N ALA A 67 -25.80 -11.82 -1.08
CA ALA A 67 -25.41 -11.67 0.33
C ALA A 67 -24.83 -12.96 0.94
N TYR A 68 -25.36 -14.12 0.53
CA TYR A 68 -24.89 -15.45 0.92
C TYR A 68 -23.54 -15.83 0.30
N ASN A 69 -23.33 -15.50 -0.99
CA ASN A 69 -22.09 -15.77 -1.71
C ASN A 69 -20.96 -14.75 -1.43
N LEU A 70 -21.26 -13.64 -0.77
CA LEU A 70 -20.25 -12.61 -0.49
C LEU A 70 -19.02 -13.14 0.28
N PRO A 71 -19.16 -13.91 1.38
CA PRO A 71 -18.01 -14.38 2.17
C PRO A 71 -17.08 -15.33 1.41
N SER A 72 -17.58 -16.02 0.38
CA SER A 72 -16.82 -16.97 -0.42
C SER A 72 -16.17 -16.35 -1.67
N LEU A 73 -16.31 -15.04 -1.88
CA LEU A 73 -15.59 -14.32 -2.94
C LEU A 73 -14.08 -14.36 -2.68
N PRO A 74 -13.27 -14.98 -3.55
CA PRO A 74 -11.85 -15.16 -3.29
C PRO A 74 -11.11 -13.83 -3.36
N LEU A 75 -10.18 -13.61 -2.42
CA LEU A 75 -9.29 -12.44 -2.38
C LEU A 75 -8.15 -12.51 -3.43
N SER A 76 -8.25 -13.44 -4.38
CA SER A 76 -7.42 -13.48 -5.60
C SER A 76 -8.01 -12.67 -6.76
N ASP A 77 -9.31 -12.32 -6.72
CA ASP A 77 -9.94 -11.46 -7.73
C ASP A 77 -9.88 -9.97 -7.29
N PRO A 78 -9.29 -9.06 -8.10
CA PRO A 78 -9.34 -7.61 -7.85
C PRO A 78 -10.76 -7.05 -7.66
N ARG A 79 -11.79 -7.69 -8.25
CA ARG A 79 -13.19 -7.30 -8.13
C ARG A 79 -13.70 -7.50 -6.69
N SER A 80 -13.29 -8.56 -5.99
CA SER A 80 -13.66 -8.82 -4.59
C SER A 80 -13.31 -7.64 -3.69
N TYR A 81 -12.07 -7.12 -3.78
CA TYR A 81 -11.65 -5.93 -3.04
C TYR A 81 -12.47 -4.69 -3.35
N ARG A 82 -12.84 -4.47 -4.62
CA ARG A 82 -13.67 -3.33 -5.04
C ARG A 82 -15.09 -3.46 -4.51
N ILE A 83 -15.63 -4.67 -4.49
CA ILE A 83 -16.92 -4.99 -3.87
C ILE A 83 -16.86 -4.69 -2.37
N TYR A 84 -15.87 -5.21 -1.65
CA TYR A 84 -15.73 -4.95 -0.21
C TYR A 84 -15.51 -3.46 0.11
N ALA A 85 -14.68 -2.75 -0.66
CA ALA A 85 -14.51 -1.30 -0.50
C ALA A 85 -15.80 -0.51 -0.80
N GLY A 86 -16.59 -0.93 -1.79
CA GLY A 86 -17.92 -0.38 -2.08
C GLY A 86 -18.91 -0.63 -0.95
N ILE A 87 -18.97 -1.86 -0.44
CA ILE A 87 -19.78 -2.23 0.74
C ILE A 87 -19.35 -1.44 1.96
N LEU A 88 -18.05 -1.22 2.17
CA LEU A 88 -17.52 -0.42 3.28
C LEU A 88 -18.01 1.03 3.21
N LYS A 89 -17.89 1.70 2.05
CA LYS A 89 -18.39 3.07 1.86
C LYS A 89 -19.91 3.17 2.03
N MET A 90 -20.67 2.23 1.46
CA MET A 90 -22.13 2.23 1.53
C MET A 90 -22.64 1.90 2.94
N SER A 91 -22.09 0.88 3.58
CA SER A 91 -22.45 0.51 4.96
C SER A 91 -22.19 1.64 5.95
N HIS A 92 -21.09 2.38 5.81
CA HIS A 92 -20.87 3.60 6.59
C HIS A 92 -21.94 4.67 6.31
N ARG A 93 -22.21 4.99 5.04
CA ARG A 93 -23.22 5.99 4.63
C ARG A 93 -24.63 5.67 5.18
N TYR A 94 -25.02 4.40 5.19
CA TYR A 94 -26.33 3.93 5.66
C TYR A 94 -26.32 3.39 7.10
N ARG A 95 -25.21 3.58 7.85
CA ARG A 95 -25.03 3.10 9.24
C ARG A 95 -25.28 1.59 9.44
N ALA A 96 -25.07 0.78 8.41
CA ALA A 96 -25.28 -0.67 8.43
C ALA A 96 -24.06 -1.40 9.04
N LEU A 97 -23.96 -1.36 10.37
CA LEU A 97 -22.78 -1.82 11.13
C LEU A 97 -22.30 -3.23 10.76
N TYR A 98 -23.20 -4.21 10.65
CA TYR A 98 -22.86 -5.59 10.22
C TYR A 98 -22.06 -5.61 8.91
N TRP A 99 -22.54 -4.91 7.88
CA TRP A 99 -21.88 -4.87 6.58
C TRP A 99 -20.55 -4.10 6.60
N ARG A 100 -20.43 -3.09 7.48
CA ARG A 100 -19.16 -2.38 7.72
C ARG A 100 -18.12 -3.34 8.31
N ARG A 101 -18.44 -3.98 9.44
CA ARG A 101 -17.56 -4.93 10.13
C ARG A 101 -17.17 -6.09 9.22
N LYS A 102 -18.14 -6.67 8.49
CA LYS A 102 -17.91 -7.76 7.53
C LYS A 102 -16.96 -7.35 6.39
N ALA A 103 -17.12 -6.16 5.82
CA ALA A 103 -16.20 -5.66 4.81
C ALA A 103 -14.79 -5.42 5.36
N LEU A 104 -14.67 -4.88 6.57
CA LEU A 104 -13.38 -4.71 7.25
C LEU A 104 -12.71 -6.05 7.56
N TYR A 105 -13.47 -7.05 8.01
CA TYR A 105 -12.99 -8.42 8.24
C TYR A 105 -12.49 -9.08 6.96
N CYS A 106 -13.19 -8.93 5.84
CA CYS A 106 -12.75 -9.46 4.56
C CYS A 106 -11.51 -8.73 3.98
N LEU A 107 -11.29 -7.46 4.34
CA LEU A 107 -10.12 -6.68 3.90
C LEU A 107 -8.89 -6.90 4.80
N SER A 108 -9.07 -7.11 6.11
CA SER A 108 -7.98 -7.18 7.09
C SER A 108 -6.83 -8.15 6.76
N PRO A 109 -7.05 -9.35 6.17
CA PRO A 109 -5.97 -10.30 5.94
C PRO A 109 -4.93 -9.84 4.92
N MET A 110 -5.25 -8.81 4.11
CA MET A 110 -4.43 -8.31 3.01
C MET A 110 -3.75 -6.97 3.32
N TYR A 111 -4.11 -6.33 4.44
CA TYR A 111 -3.61 -5.04 4.87
C TYR A 111 -3.03 -5.16 6.30
N PRO A 112 -1.83 -5.75 6.43
CA PRO A 112 -1.26 -6.12 7.73
C PRO A 112 -0.89 -4.90 8.57
N THR A 113 -1.09 -5.01 9.89
CA THR A 113 -0.66 -4.02 10.89
C THR A 113 0.66 -4.38 11.59
N THR A 114 1.36 -5.42 11.10
CA THR A 114 2.68 -5.83 11.60
C THR A 114 3.61 -6.24 10.46
N LEU A 115 4.91 -5.98 10.63
CA LEU A 115 5.94 -6.36 9.66
C LEU A 115 6.05 -7.89 9.48
N SER A 116 5.82 -8.69 10.54
CA SER A 116 5.78 -10.16 10.43
C SER A 116 4.63 -10.63 9.54
N ARG A 117 3.43 -10.07 9.71
CA ARG A 117 2.30 -10.43 8.87
C ARG A 117 2.50 -9.97 7.42
N TYR A 118 3.18 -8.85 7.21
CA TYR A 118 3.63 -8.44 5.88
C TYR A 118 4.64 -9.44 5.28
N ASP A 119 5.59 -9.95 6.07
CA ASP A 119 6.52 -11.00 5.65
C ASP A 119 5.81 -12.28 5.21
N GLU A 120 4.84 -12.75 6.01
CA GLU A 120 4.04 -13.95 5.71
C GLU A 120 3.28 -13.82 4.39
N LEU A 121 2.65 -12.66 4.15
CA LEU A 121 1.88 -12.38 2.92
C LEU A 121 2.76 -12.25 1.66
N ASN A 122 4.03 -11.86 1.82
CA ASN A 122 4.98 -11.74 0.71
C ASN A 122 5.91 -12.96 0.58
N HIS A 123 5.75 -13.98 1.43
CA HIS A 123 6.62 -15.15 1.43
C HIS A 123 6.36 -16.04 0.19
N PRO A 124 7.41 -16.46 -0.56
CA PRO A 124 7.25 -17.28 -1.77
C PRO A 124 6.39 -18.54 -1.61
N ALA A 125 6.47 -19.22 -0.45
CA ALA A 125 5.67 -20.43 -0.18
C ALA A 125 4.18 -20.16 0.13
N HIS A 126 3.81 -18.92 0.47
CA HIS A 126 2.42 -18.50 0.64
C HIS A 126 1.95 -17.62 -0.53
N TYR A 127 2.75 -17.54 -1.59
CA TYR A 127 2.63 -16.54 -2.64
C TYR A 127 1.55 -16.92 -3.66
N ASN A 128 0.30 -16.69 -3.27
CA ASN A 128 -0.75 -16.38 -4.23
C ASN A 128 -0.36 -15.06 -4.94
N ALA A 129 0.47 -15.15 -5.98
CA ALA A 129 0.91 -14.02 -6.81
C ALA A 129 -0.28 -13.19 -7.32
N TYR A 130 -1.42 -13.87 -7.52
CA TYR A 130 -2.73 -13.30 -7.84
C TYR A 130 -3.23 -12.32 -6.77
N ASN A 131 -3.14 -12.65 -5.48
CA ASN A 131 -3.61 -11.79 -4.37
C ASN A 131 -2.81 -10.48 -4.32
N ALA A 132 -1.48 -10.55 -4.41
CA ALA A 132 -0.64 -9.35 -4.40
C ALA A 132 -0.95 -8.44 -5.60
N ARG A 133 -1.14 -9.00 -6.81
CA ARG A 133 -1.56 -8.23 -7.99
C ARG A 133 -2.98 -7.66 -7.83
N ALA A 134 -3.91 -8.43 -7.26
CA ALA A 134 -5.29 -8.03 -7.05
C ALA A 134 -5.41 -6.89 -6.03
N ALA A 135 -4.70 -6.99 -4.90
CA ALA A 135 -4.58 -5.94 -3.92
C ALA A 135 -4.07 -4.65 -4.59
N ARG A 136 -2.93 -4.68 -5.30
CA ARG A 136 -2.39 -3.52 -6.03
C ARG A 136 -3.41 -2.83 -6.97
N LEU A 137 -4.22 -3.61 -7.69
CA LEU A 137 -5.26 -3.11 -8.61
C LEU A 137 -6.50 -2.53 -7.92
N ALA A 138 -6.63 -2.71 -6.61
CA ALA A 138 -7.75 -2.27 -5.79
C ALA A 138 -7.35 -1.35 -4.63
N SER A 139 -6.06 -1.25 -4.26
CA SER A 139 -5.59 -0.50 -3.10
C SER A 139 -6.02 0.96 -3.12
N ARG A 140 -6.08 1.62 -4.30
CA ARG A 140 -6.63 2.98 -4.42
C ARG A 140 -8.07 3.07 -3.89
N VAL A 141 -8.94 2.17 -4.35
CA VAL A 141 -10.36 2.11 -3.92
C VAL A 141 -10.48 1.74 -2.44
N VAL A 142 -9.57 0.91 -1.91
CA VAL A 142 -9.53 0.56 -0.48
C VAL A 142 -9.05 1.73 0.37
N VAL A 143 -8.03 2.50 -0.07
CA VAL A 143 -7.58 3.73 0.60
C VAL A 143 -8.72 4.75 0.66
N ASP A 144 -9.39 5.00 -0.47
CA ASP A 144 -10.53 5.92 -0.55
C ASP A 144 -11.68 5.48 0.37
N ALA A 145 -11.94 4.18 0.46
CA ALA A 145 -12.94 3.63 1.36
C ALA A 145 -12.53 3.76 2.83
N ALA A 146 -11.32 3.34 3.19
CA ALA A 146 -10.79 3.41 4.54
C ALA A 146 -10.78 4.84 5.10
N LEU A 147 -10.33 5.81 4.30
CA LEU A 147 -10.36 7.23 4.66
C LEU A 147 -11.81 7.73 4.82
N ALA A 148 -12.70 7.42 3.89
CA ALA A 148 -14.10 7.85 3.94
C ALA A 148 -14.90 7.28 5.11
N VAL A 149 -14.46 6.17 5.72
CA VAL A 149 -15.14 5.52 6.86
C VAL A 149 -14.37 5.64 8.19
N GLY A 150 -13.21 6.29 8.19
CA GLY A 150 -12.35 6.44 9.36
C GLY A 150 -11.56 5.19 9.79
N ALA A 151 -11.47 4.16 8.95
CA ALA A 151 -10.72 2.92 9.26
C ALA A 151 -9.21 3.12 9.02
N LYS A 152 -8.57 3.97 9.84
CA LYS A 152 -7.19 4.43 9.65
C LYS A 152 -6.17 3.28 9.57
N TRP A 153 -6.38 2.22 10.34
CA TRP A 153 -5.48 1.06 10.40
C TRP A 153 -5.27 0.33 9.05
N LEU A 154 -6.19 0.45 8.10
CA LEU A 154 -6.03 -0.07 6.73
C LEU A 154 -5.09 0.79 5.86
N VAL A 155 -5.00 2.10 6.14
CA VAL A 155 -4.43 3.10 5.23
C VAL A 155 -2.92 2.91 4.97
N PRO A 156 -2.05 2.67 5.99
CA PRO A 156 -0.61 2.60 5.74
C PRO A 156 -0.23 1.42 4.85
N ALA A 157 -0.76 0.23 5.14
CA ALA A 157 -0.52 -0.96 4.32
C ALA A 157 -1.11 -0.82 2.91
N ALA A 158 -2.32 -0.25 2.78
CA ALA A 158 -2.95 -0.05 1.47
C ALA A 158 -2.19 0.99 0.61
N ARG A 159 -1.71 2.08 1.21
CA ARG A 159 -0.83 3.05 0.51
C ARG A 159 0.52 2.43 0.15
N LEU A 160 1.14 1.65 1.04
CA LEU A 160 2.41 0.97 0.74
C LEU A 160 2.29 0.04 -0.49
N VAL A 161 1.22 -0.75 -0.55
CA VAL A 161 0.92 -1.63 -1.70
C VAL A 161 0.67 -0.83 -2.97
N LEU A 162 -0.05 0.29 -2.87
CA LEU A 162 -0.34 1.19 -3.99
C LEU A 162 0.93 1.83 -4.58
N ILE A 163 1.78 2.42 -3.74
CA ILE A 163 3.04 3.05 -4.14
C ILE A 163 3.99 2.01 -4.75
N SER A 164 4.11 0.83 -4.12
CA SER A 164 4.94 -0.27 -4.64
C SER A 164 4.49 -0.76 -6.02
N ALA A 165 3.18 -0.70 -6.31
CA ALA A 165 2.62 -0.98 -7.63
C ALA A 165 2.94 0.12 -8.64
N SER A 166 2.68 1.38 -8.28
CA SER A 166 2.89 2.53 -9.14
C SER A 166 4.36 2.71 -9.52
N ALA A 167 5.29 2.41 -8.59
CA ALA A 167 6.70 2.22 -8.90
C ALA A 167 6.86 1.15 -9.99
N SER A 168 6.52 -0.11 -9.67
CA SER A 168 6.69 -1.26 -10.59
C SER A 168 6.16 -1.02 -12.01
N ASN A 169 5.07 -0.26 -12.16
CA ASN A 169 4.49 0.10 -13.46
C ASN A 169 5.40 1.02 -14.30
N VAL A 170 6.13 1.96 -13.68
CA VAL A 170 7.04 2.90 -14.36
C VAL A 170 8.21 2.18 -15.03
N SER A 171 8.74 1.09 -14.44
CA SER A 171 9.77 0.26 -15.09
C SER A 171 9.22 -0.84 -16.00
N GLY A 172 7.97 -1.28 -15.81
CA GLY A 172 7.47 -2.54 -16.38
C GLY A 172 6.55 -2.44 -17.61
N GLY A 173 6.39 -1.25 -18.23
CA GLY A 173 5.52 -1.07 -19.41
C GLY A 173 4.01 -1.26 -19.14
N SER A 174 3.61 -1.30 -17.86
CA SER A 174 2.21 -1.44 -17.45
C SER A 174 1.43 -0.15 -17.77
N LYS A 175 0.26 -0.29 -18.43
CA LYS A 175 -0.56 0.85 -18.88
C LYS A 175 -1.24 1.66 -17.75
N LEU A 176 -1.10 1.24 -16.50
CA LEU A 176 -1.69 1.94 -15.35
C LEU A 176 -0.87 3.18 -14.98
N ARG A 177 -1.32 4.34 -15.48
CA ARG A 177 -0.77 5.64 -15.07
C ARG A 177 -1.02 5.85 -13.56
N PRO A 178 0.00 6.27 -12.79
CA PRO A 178 -0.18 6.63 -11.38
C PRO A 178 -1.14 7.82 -11.24
N HIS A 179 -1.82 7.92 -10.10
CA HIS A 179 -2.63 9.10 -9.79
C HIS A 179 -1.75 10.30 -9.44
N VAL A 180 -2.29 11.53 -9.55
CA VAL A 180 -1.56 12.74 -9.16
C VAL A 180 -1.12 12.67 -7.70
N ASP A 181 -1.97 12.16 -6.81
CA ASP A 181 -1.64 12.00 -5.38
C ASP A 181 -0.57 10.93 -5.13
N GLU A 182 -0.48 9.90 -5.97
CA GLU A 182 0.55 8.86 -5.89
C GLU A 182 1.90 9.40 -6.34
N VAL A 183 1.92 10.22 -7.41
CA VAL A 183 3.14 10.91 -7.87
C VAL A 183 3.59 11.92 -6.82
N LYS A 184 2.69 12.74 -6.28
CA LYS A 184 3.01 13.69 -5.20
C LYS A 184 3.59 12.99 -3.98
N MET A 185 2.97 11.89 -3.55
CA MET A 185 3.44 11.08 -2.42
C MET A 185 4.79 10.41 -2.70
N TRP A 186 5.03 9.96 -3.93
CA TRP A 186 6.36 9.50 -4.34
C TRP A 186 7.39 10.63 -4.24
N ASP A 187 7.08 11.81 -4.79
CA ASP A 187 8.00 12.95 -4.79
C ASP A 187 8.32 13.51 -3.40
N GLU A 188 7.36 13.44 -2.47
CA GLU A 188 7.49 13.86 -1.07
C GLU A 188 8.42 12.93 -0.27
N TYR A 189 8.33 11.61 -0.47
CA TYR A 189 9.03 10.61 0.38
C TYR A 189 10.22 9.92 -0.29
N LYS A 190 10.42 10.03 -1.61
CA LYS A 190 11.55 9.38 -2.33
C LYS A 190 12.92 9.68 -1.73
N LEU A 191 13.20 10.91 -1.31
CA LEU A 191 14.51 11.25 -0.75
C LEU A 191 14.78 10.53 0.59
N TRP A 192 13.74 10.30 1.38
CA TRP A 192 13.82 9.52 2.62
C TRP A 192 13.97 8.01 2.33
N TRP A 193 13.28 7.47 1.32
CA TRP A 193 13.48 6.08 0.88
C TRP A 193 14.89 5.85 0.33
N ILE A 194 15.40 6.78 -0.48
CA ILE A 194 16.78 6.78 -0.97
C ILE A 194 17.76 6.77 0.20
N ASP A 195 17.66 7.71 1.15
CA ASP A 195 18.51 7.76 2.35
C ASP A 195 18.46 6.44 3.17
N LEU A 196 17.28 5.84 3.35
CA LEU A 196 17.16 4.54 4.00
C LEU A 196 17.89 3.42 3.26
N VAL A 197 17.74 3.33 1.93
CA VAL A 197 18.46 2.35 1.11
C VAL A 197 19.97 2.60 1.19
N TRP A 198 20.43 3.85 1.09
CA TRP A 198 21.84 4.22 1.28
C TRP A 198 22.38 3.74 2.63
N ARG A 199 21.62 3.93 3.72
CA ARG A 199 22.00 3.47 5.06
C ARG A 199 21.99 1.94 5.19
N MET A 200 21.08 1.24 4.50
CA MET A 200 21.03 -0.22 4.49
C MET A 200 22.31 -0.82 3.88
N TYR A 201 22.76 -0.30 2.73
CA TYR A 201 23.95 -0.79 2.02
C TYR A 201 25.27 -0.07 2.38
N TRP A 202 25.26 0.85 3.35
CA TRP A 202 26.49 1.46 3.86
C TRP A 202 27.45 0.40 4.42
N PRO A 203 28.78 0.59 4.42
CA PRO A 203 29.70 -0.31 5.11
C PRO A 203 29.31 -0.58 6.58
N VAL A 204 29.51 -1.82 7.05
CA VAL A 204 29.19 -2.22 8.43
C VAL A 204 30.42 -2.14 9.34
N PRO A 205 30.30 -1.79 10.64
CA PRO A 205 31.44 -1.73 11.56
C PRO A 205 32.27 -3.02 11.61
N ALA A 206 31.63 -4.17 11.39
CA ALA A 206 32.28 -5.47 11.29
C ALA A 206 33.33 -5.57 10.15
N MET A 207 33.18 -4.79 9.07
CA MET A 207 34.14 -4.76 7.96
C MET A 207 35.53 -4.28 8.40
N ALA A 208 35.63 -3.40 9.40
CA ALA A 208 36.91 -2.93 9.91
C ALA A 208 37.75 -4.02 10.61
N ARG A 209 37.16 -5.20 10.84
CA ARG A 209 37.81 -6.38 11.44
C ARG A 209 37.77 -7.60 10.52
N CYS A 210 37.34 -7.41 9.27
CA CYS A 210 37.18 -8.48 8.29
C CYS A 210 38.47 -8.65 7.46
N ALA A 211 38.97 -9.88 7.33
CA ALA A 211 40.11 -10.18 6.45
C ALA A 211 39.81 -9.90 4.97
N SER A 212 38.55 -10.01 4.54
CA SER A 212 38.05 -9.69 3.20
C SER A 212 37.20 -8.41 3.18
N SER A 213 37.62 -7.40 3.94
CA SER A 213 36.91 -6.12 4.11
C SER A 213 36.59 -5.44 2.77
N ASP A 214 37.56 -5.39 1.85
CA ASP A 214 37.40 -4.79 0.52
C ASP A 214 36.37 -5.53 -0.33
N VAL A 215 36.45 -6.88 -0.39
CA VAL A 215 35.50 -7.72 -1.14
C VAL A 215 34.08 -7.52 -0.60
N CYS A 216 33.90 -7.57 0.72
CA CYS A 216 32.60 -7.37 1.35
C CYS A 216 32.07 -5.94 1.12
N ARG A 217 32.96 -4.93 1.07
CA ARG A 217 32.60 -3.53 0.81
C ARG A 217 32.17 -3.33 -0.64
N VAL A 218 32.94 -3.82 -1.60
CA VAL A 218 32.60 -3.76 -3.04
C VAL A 218 31.25 -4.43 -3.27
N ALA A 219 31.05 -5.66 -2.76
CA ALA A 219 29.78 -6.37 -2.89
C ALA A 219 28.56 -5.60 -2.31
N LEU A 220 28.71 -4.83 -1.21
CA LEU A 220 27.64 -3.94 -0.72
C LEU A 220 27.37 -2.76 -1.67
N LEU A 221 28.42 -2.15 -2.23
CA LEU A 221 28.31 -0.99 -3.11
C LEU A 221 27.70 -1.38 -4.46
N ASP A 222 28.08 -2.54 -5.02
CA ASP A 222 27.51 -3.08 -6.25
C ASP A 222 25.99 -3.32 -6.09
N HIS A 223 25.58 -4.00 -5.00
CA HIS A 223 24.17 -4.25 -4.72
C HIS A 223 23.39 -2.97 -4.37
N ARG A 224 24.06 -1.92 -3.87
CA ARG A 224 23.45 -0.59 -3.69
C ARG A 224 23.14 0.04 -5.05
N GLU A 225 24.08 -0.06 -5.99
CA GLU A 225 23.92 0.50 -7.34
C GLU A 225 22.85 -0.26 -8.13
N GLU A 226 22.81 -1.60 -8.04
CA GLU A 226 21.70 -2.40 -8.57
C GLU A 226 20.32 -2.00 -8.00
N ALA A 227 20.27 -1.59 -6.73
CA ALA A 227 19.03 -1.17 -6.07
C ALA A 227 18.55 0.22 -6.52
N PHE A 228 19.43 1.08 -7.04
CA PHE A 228 19.10 2.42 -7.54
C PHE A 228 18.93 2.52 -9.05
N ASP A 229 19.74 1.81 -9.84
CA ASP A 229 19.64 1.79 -11.31
C ASP A 229 18.23 1.36 -11.76
N ARG A 230 17.68 0.36 -11.07
CA ARG A 230 16.27 -0.02 -11.18
C ARG A 230 15.42 0.95 -10.35
N ARG A 231 14.87 2.00 -10.98
CA ARG A 231 13.95 3.04 -10.44
C ARG A 231 12.72 2.57 -9.62
N THR A 232 12.61 1.29 -9.35
CA THR A 232 11.50 0.60 -8.68
C THR A 232 11.96 -0.34 -7.57
N TYR A 233 13.28 -0.44 -7.33
CA TYR A 233 13.84 -1.34 -6.34
C TYR A 233 13.98 -0.75 -4.94
N GLU A 234 13.88 0.56 -4.73
CA GLU A 234 14.06 1.20 -3.41
C GLU A 234 13.16 0.58 -2.33
N LEU A 235 11.83 0.63 -2.53
CA LEU A 235 10.87 0.01 -1.62
C LEU A 235 11.03 -1.51 -1.52
N ARG A 236 11.43 -2.17 -2.61
CA ARG A 236 11.67 -3.63 -2.61
C ARG A 236 12.89 -3.98 -1.76
N ALA A 237 13.97 -3.24 -1.85
CA ALA A 237 15.21 -3.43 -1.09
C ALA A 237 14.97 -3.20 0.41
N ILE A 238 14.17 -2.18 0.75
CA ILE A 238 13.71 -1.94 2.12
C ILE A 238 12.88 -3.12 2.65
N LEU A 239 11.86 -3.54 1.90
CA LEU A 239 10.84 -4.47 2.38
C LEU A 239 11.26 -5.95 2.30
N THR A 240 12.30 -6.30 1.54
CA THR A 240 12.79 -7.68 1.41
C THR A 240 13.33 -8.21 2.75
N LYS A 241 12.73 -9.27 3.30
CA LYS A 241 13.12 -9.85 4.60
C LYS A 241 14.60 -10.23 4.70
N VAL A 242 15.17 -10.79 3.63
CA VAL A 242 16.55 -11.25 3.57
C VAL A 242 17.16 -10.82 2.24
N PRO A 243 17.84 -9.67 2.16
CA PRO A 243 18.39 -9.14 0.90
C PRO A 243 19.47 -10.08 0.31
N PRO A 244 19.55 -10.26 -1.02
CA PRO A 244 20.45 -11.25 -1.63
C PRO A 244 21.92 -11.06 -1.26
N VAL A 245 22.36 -9.80 -1.06
CA VAL A 245 23.75 -9.45 -0.72
C VAL A 245 24.29 -10.17 0.52
N HIS A 246 23.45 -10.60 1.46
CA HIS A 246 23.94 -11.36 2.64
C HIS A 246 24.69 -12.64 2.25
N ARG A 247 24.44 -13.21 1.06
CA ARG A 247 25.06 -14.45 0.57
C ARG A 247 26.49 -14.27 0.06
N VAL A 248 26.89 -13.03 -0.24
CA VAL A 248 28.22 -12.67 -0.77
C VAL A 248 29.08 -11.93 0.26
N LEU A 249 28.55 -11.74 1.48
CA LEU A 249 29.30 -11.23 2.63
C LEU A 249 29.87 -12.40 3.43
N CYS A 250 31.05 -12.22 4.02
CA CYS A 250 31.61 -13.22 4.94
C CYS A 250 30.80 -13.36 6.23
N ASP A 251 31.05 -14.44 6.98
CA ASP A 251 30.35 -14.79 8.23
C ASP A 251 30.41 -13.70 9.32
N THR A 252 31.41 -12.81 9.27
CA THR A 252 31.53 -11.67 10.20
C THR A 252 30.69 -10.47 9.75
N CYS A 253 30.62 -10.22 8.44
CA CYS A 253 29.92 -9.07 7.86
C CYS A 253 28.41 -9.33 7.69
N ALA A 254 28.01 -10.53 7.27
CA ALA A 254 26.62 -10.86 6.95
C ALA A 254 25.66 -10.67 8.15
N PRO A 255 25.95 -11.13 9.38
CA PRO A 255 25.06 -10.92 10.53
C PRO A 255 24.97 -9.45 10.95
N SER A 256 26.07 -8.68 10.80
CA SER A 256 26.10 -7.25 11.09
C SER A 256 25.24 -6.46 10.09
N TYR A 257 25.32 -6.82 8.81
CA TYR A 257 24.45 -6.29 7.75
C TYR A 257 22.98 -6.61 8.00
N LEU A 258 22.64 -7.89 8.22
CA LEU A 258 21.26 -8.33 8.45
C LEU A 258 20.63 -7.64 9.68
N ARG A 259 21.39 -7.47 10.77
CA ARG A 259 20.93 -6.74 11.97
C ARG A 259 20.59 -5.28 11.64
N ARG A 260 21.45 -4.58 10.89
CA ARG A 260 21.17 -3.20 10.45
C ARG A 260 19.97 -3.13 9.52
N HIS A 261 19.92 -4.01 8.52
CA HIS A 261 18.84 -4.06 7.54
C HIS A 261 17.49 -4.24 8.24
N GLN A 262 17.37 -5.21 9.15
CA GLN A 262 16.15 -5.42 9.93
C GLN A 262 15.78 -4.22 10.83
N LEU A 263 16.76 -3.52 11.42
CA LEU A 263 16.49 -2.31 12.20
C LEU A 263 15.94 -1.17 11.32
N LEU A 264 16.57 -0.91 10.17
CA LEU A 264 16.12 0.13 9.24
C LEU A 264 14.78 -0.22 8.58
N ARG A 265 14.54 -1.51 8.34
CA ARG A 265 13.28 -2.04 7.80
C ARG A 265 12.12 -1.92 8.79
N ARG A 266 12.35 -2.17 10.08
CA ARG A 266 11.38 -1.89 11.15
C ARG A 266 11.12 -0.39 11.26
N HIS A 267 12.17 0.43 11.33
CA HIS A 267 12.02 1.88 11.36
C HIS A 267 11.21 2.42 10.18
N PHE A 268 11.46 1.94 8.96
CA PHE A 268 10.62 2.25 7.80
C PHE A 268 9.16 1.87 8.01
N TRP A 269 8.89 0.65 8.47
CA TRP A 269 7.54 0.12 8.70
C TRP A 269 6.79 0.93 9.77
N ASP A 270 7.47 1.30 10.84
CA ASP A 270 6.92 2.08 11.95
C ASP A 270 6.59 3.51 11.48
N SER A 271 7.47 4.14 10.70
CA SER A 271 7.22 5.46 10.10
C SER A 271 6.04 5.52 9.12
N LEU A 272 5.58 4.39 8.56
CA LEU A 272 4.39 4.37 7.68
C LEU A 272 3.14 4.91 8.38
N MET A 273 3.07 4.74 9.70
CA MET A 273 1.97 5.25 10.50
C MET A 273 1.94 6.78 10.56
N ASP A 274 3.08 7.40 10.86
CA ASP A 274 3.22 8.86 10.88
C ASP A 274 2.95 9.47 9.50
N ILE A 275 3.48 8.83 8.45
CA ILE A 275 3.37 9.29 7.06
C ILE A 275 1.94 9.17 6.52
N PHE A 276 1.18 8.12 6.88
CA PHE A 276 -0.09 7.80 6.20
C PHE A 276 -1.36 7.86 7.05
N ALA A 277 -1.28 7.80 8.38
CA ALA A 277 -2.45 7.69 9.26
C ALA A 277 -2.45 8.64 10.47
N GLY A 278 -1.27 9.10 10.92
CA GLY A 278 -1.09 9.98 12.08
C GLY A 278 -1.44 9.29 13.39
N GLY A 279 -0.49 8.53 13.95
CA GLY A 279 -0.65 7.76 15.19
C GLY A 279 0.40 6.65 15.30
N SER A 280 0.19 5.67 16.20
CA SER A 280 1.07 4.50 16.35
C SER A 280 0.41 3.19 15.91
N TRP A 281 1.23 2.16 15.64
CA TRP A 281 0.73 0.83 15.30
C TRP A 281 -0.13 0.21 16.43
N GLU A 282 0.17 0.45 17.71
CA GLU A 282 -0.68 -0.04 18.82
C GLU A 282 -2.05 0.62 18.81
N SER A 283 -2.14 1.91 18.43
CA SER A 283 -3.43 2.59 18.27
C SER A 283 -4.24 1.96 17.14
N CYS A 284 -3.62 1.74 15.99
CA CYS A 284 -4.29 1.10 14.86
C CYS A 284 -4.66 -0.36 15.13
N GLN A 285 -3.89 -1.11 15.92
CA GLN A 285 -4.28 -2.45 16.34
C GLN A 285 -5.47 -2.46 17.31
N ARG A 286 -5.61 -1.44 18.18
CA ARG A 286 -6.81 -1.26 19.02
C ARG A 286 -8.03 -0.89 18.18
N GLU A 287 -7.88 0.02 17.22
CA GLU A 287 -8.95 0.37 16.27
C GLU A 287 -9.39 -0.84 15.43
N MET A 288 -8.42 -1.60 14.90
CA MET A 288 -8.66 -2.83 14.14
C MET A 288 -9.41 -3.88 14.98
N ARG A 289 -8.99 -4.12 16.23
CA ARG A 289 -9.71 -5.02 17.14
C ARG A 289 -11.16 -4.56 17.35
N LYS A 290 -11.36 -3.28 17.69
CA LYS A 290 -12.70 -2.70 17.86
C LYS A 290 -13.59 -2.82 16.60
N ASP A 291 -13.04 -2.59 15.41
CA ASP A 291 -13.76 -2.72 14.13
C ASP A 291 -14.12 -4.20 13.78
N LEU A 292 -13.50 -5.20 14.44
CA LEU A 292 -13.61 -6.63 14.09
C LEU A 292 -14.25 -7.52 15.18
N GLU A 293 -14.05 -7.24 16.46
CA GLU A 293 -14.44 -8.11 17.60
C GLU A 293 -15.96 -8.18 17.80
N GLU A 294 -16.70 -7.12 17.46
CA GLU A 294 -18.17 -7.03 17.58
C GLU A 294 -18.95 -7.91 16.55
N ASN A 295 -18.36 -9.01 16.07
CA ASN A 295 -19.00 -10.00 15.21
C ASN A 295 -19.35 -11.31 15.94
N GLN A 296 -18.72 -11.62 17.09
CA GLN A 296 -18.87 -12.93 17.73
C GLN A 296 -20.30 -13.23 18.21
N ASP A 297 -21.08 -12.22 18.60
CA ASP A 297 -22.45 -12.40 19.10
C ASP A 297 -23.50 -12.65 17.99
N TYR A 298 -23.19 -12.39 16.72
CA TYR A 298 -24.19 -12.41 15.64
C TYR A 298 -24.30 -13.73 14.88
N ASP A 299 -23.29 -14.61 14.96
CA ASP A 299 -23.36 -15.95 14.35
C ASP A 299 -24.28 -16.92 15.13
N LEU A 300 -24.74 -16.52 16.33
CA LEU A 300 -25.70 -17.27 17.15
C LEU A 300 -27.18 -17.04 16.80
N ILE A 301 -27.51 -16.14 15.85
CA ILE A 301 -28.91 -15.73 15.54
C ILE A 301 -29.35 -16.22 14.13
N LEU A 302 -28.53 -17.04 13.44
CA LEU A 302 -28.79 -17.51 12.07
C LEU A 302 -28.78 -19.05 11.91
N ILE A 303 -29.13 -19.77 12.98
CA ILE A 303 -29.47 -21.21 12.98
C ILE A 303 -30.97 -21.35 13.27
#